data_AF-A0A8T6TZX1-F1
#
_entry.id   AF-A0A8T6TZX1-F1
#
_cell.length_a   1.000
_cell.length_b   1.000
_cell.length_c   1.000
_cell.angle_alpha   90.00
_cell.angle_beta   90.00
_cell.angle_gamma   90.00
#
_symmetry.space_group_name_H-M   'P 1'
#
loop_
_entity.id
_entity.type
_entity.pdbx_description
1 polymer ?
#
loop_
_entity_poly.entity_id
_entity_poly.type
_entity_poly.pdbx_seq_one_letter_code
_entity_poly.pdbx_strand_id
1 'polypeptide(L)'
;CKIIGEAANGPTLPEADPILYKKKIIVIPDILANAGGVTISYYEWVQNNMGYYWSFDEVATKMENHLVRGFSDTYEMSTKKKVDMRRA
;
A
#
# COMPACT_ATOMS: atom_id res chain seq x y z
N CYS A 1 -17.33 -10.38 0.48
CA CYS A 1 -16.00 -9.76 0.35
C CYS A 1 -15.20 -10.03 1.62
N LYS A 2 -13.92 -10.43 1.54
CA LYS A 2 -13.04 -10.68 2.71
C LYS A 2 -11.92 -9.64 2.84
N ILE A 3 -11.51 -9.07 1.70
CA ILE A 3 -10.42 -8.09 1.60
C ILE A 3 -10.88 -7.00 0.62
N ILE A 4 -10.68 -5.73 0.97
CA ILE A 4 -10.91 -4.55 0.14
C ILE A 4 -9.56 -3.88 -0.09
N GLY A 5 -9.19 -3.64 -1.35
CA GLY A 5 -8.02 -2.83 -1.70
C GLY A 5 -8.46 -1.50 -2.30
N GLU A 6 -8.02 -0.40 -1.69
CA GLU A 6 -8.44 0.94 -2.09
C GLU A 6 -7.55 1.52 -3.20
N ALA A 7 -7.83 1.16 -4.45
CA ALA A 7 -7.07 1.70 -5.58
C ALA A 7 -7.34 3.21 -5.82
N ALA A 8 -8.54 3.69 -5.48
CA ALA A 8 -8.89 5.11 -5.55
C ALA A 8 -8.47 5.84 -4.27
N ASN A 9 -8.50 7.17 -4.28
CA ASN A 9 -8.24 7.99 -3.10
C ASN A 9 -9.51 8.13 -2.25
N GLY A 10 -9.45 7.76 -0.97
CA GLY A 10 -10.56 7.83 -0.01
C GLY A 10 -11.88 7.20 -0.47
N PRO A 11 -11.92 5.98 -1.04
CA PRO A 11 -13.16 5.39 -1.54
C PRO A 11 -14.09 4.91 -0.41
N THR A 12 -13.55 4.68 0.79
CA THR A 12 -14.31 4.26 1.98
C THR A 12 -14.50 5.45 2.91
N LEU A 13 -15.75 5.68 3.30
CA LEU A 13 -16.08 6.71 4.29
C LEU A 13 -15.53 6.34 5.68
N PRO A 14 -15.09 7.31 6.50
CA PRO A 14 -14.57 7.06 7.85
C PRO A 14 -15.54 6.27 8.75
N GLU A 15 -16.85 6.45 8.56
CA GLU A 15 -17.88 5.75 9.32
C GLU A 15 -18.00 4.26 8.94
N ALA A 16 -17.52 3.88 7.75
CA ALA A 16 -17.55 2.50 7.28
C ALA A 16 -16.38 1.67 7.84
N ASP A 17 -15.24 2.27 8.15
CA ASP A 17 -14.06 1.55 8.68
C ASP A 17 -14.39 0.73 9.96
N PRO A 18 -15.05 1.28 11.00
CA PRO A 18 -15.45 0.51 12.18
C PRO A 18 -16.41 -0.65 11.87
N ILE A 19 -17.26 -0.50 10.86
CA ILE A 19 -18.22 -1.53 10.44
C ILE A 19 -17.48 -2.67 9.75
N LEU A 20 -16.56 -2.34 8.82
CA LEU A 20 -15.75 -3.31 8.09
C LEU A 20 -14.82 -4.07 9.04
N TYR A 21 -14.19 -3.35 9.98
CA TYR A 21 -13.33 -3.95 11.01
C TYR A 21 -14.09 -4.93 11.90
N LYS A 22 -15.30 -4.56 12.40
CA LYS A 22 -16.17 -5.47 13.18
C LYS A 22 -16.59 -6.70 12.38
N LYS A 23 -16.79 -6.55 11.07
CA LYS A 23 -17.09 -7.67 10.15
C LYS A 23 -15.87 -8.52 9.81
N LYS A 24 -14.68 -8.22 10.35
CA LYS A 24 -13.41 -8.90 10.05
C LYS A 24 -13.06 -8.85 8.56
N ILE A 25 -13.42 -7.75 7.89
CA ILE A 25 -13.01 -7.47 6.52
C ILE A 25 -11.70 -6.67 6.60
N ILE A 26 -10.66 -7.15 5.92
CA ILE A 26 -9.39 -6.43 5.83
C ILE A 26 -9.54 -5.32 4.80
N VAL A 27 -9.23 -4.09 5.19
CA VAL A 27 -9.15 -2.94 4.28
C VAL A 27 -7.68 -2.59 4.11
N ILE A 28 -7.14 -2.77 2.92
CA ILE A 28 -5.81 -2.27 2.56
C ILE A 28 -5.99 -0.79 2.20
N PRO A 29 -5.46 0.13 3.02
CA PRO A 29 -5.76 1.55 2.88
C PRO A 29 -5.16 2.10 1.59
N ASP A 30 -5.82 3.12 1.04
CA ASP A 30 -5.44 3.83 -0.18
C ASP A 30 -3.96 4.22 -0.22
N ILE A 31 -3.44 4.79 0.87
CA ILE A 31 -2.02 5.18 1.01
C ILE A 31 -1.02 4.06 0.72
N LEU A 32 -1.44 2.79 0.76
CA LEU A 32 -0.62 1.63 0.42
C LEU A 32 -1.10 0.99 -0.89
N ALA A 33 -2.40 0.77 -1.03
CA ALA A 33 -2.99 0.08 -2.17
C ALA A 33 -2.76 0.79 -3.51
N ASN A 34 -2.65 2.12 -3.50
CA ASN A 34 -2.41 2.93 -4.69
C ASN A 34 -0.97 3.48 -4.79
N ALA A 35 -0.09 3.13 -3.85
CA ALA A 35 1.27 3.69 -3.73
C ALA A 35 2.22 3.29 -4.87
N GLY A 36 1.84 2.32 -5.71
CA GLY A 36 2.67 1.85 -6.83
C GLY A 36 3.07 2.97 -7.80
N GLY A 37 2.15 3.89 -8.12
CA GLY A 37 2.45 5.02 -9.00
C GLY A 37 3.54 5.93 -8.42
N VAL A 38 3.39 6.35 -7.16
CA VAL A 38 4.38 7.18 -6.46
C VAL A 38 5.73 6.46 -6.32
N THR A 39 5.71 5.16 -6.05
CA THR A 39 6.93 4.33 -5.94
C THR A 39 7.71 4.29 -7.25
N ILE A 40 7.01 4.10 -8.38
CA ILE A 40 7.66 4.11 -9.70
C ILE A 40 8.16 5.51 -10.05
N SER A 41 7.41 6.58 -9.74
CA SER A 41 7.87 7.96 -9.96
C SER A 41 9.15 8.27 -9.16
N TYR A 42 9.28 7.72 -7.96
CA TYR A 42 10.54 7.81 -7.21
C TYR A 42 11.70 7.12 -7.94
N TYR A 43 11.48 5.91 -8.48
CA TYR A 43 12.51 5.23 -9.26
C TYR A 43 12.86 5.95 -10.56
N GLU A 44 11.89 6.59 -11.22
CA GLU A 44 12.15 7.44 -12.38
C GLU A 44 13.13 8.57 -12.01
N TRP A 45 12.89 9.25 -10.88
CA TRP A 45 13.79 10.30 -10.38
C TRP A 45 15.20 9.77 -10.08
N VAL A 46 15.31 8.59 -9.46
CA VAL A 46 16.62 7.95 -9.18
C VAL A 46 17.37 7.66 -10.49
N GLN A 47 16.71 7.06 -11.47
CA GLN A 47 17.30 6.72 -12.77
C GLN A 47 17.75 7.97 -13.53
N ASN A 48 16.93 9.03 -13.52
CA ASN A 48 17.26 10.32 -14.15
C ASN A 48 18.52 10.94 -13.55
N ASN A 49 18.68 10.89 -12.23
CA ASN A 49 19.88 11.42 -11.55
C ASN A 49 21.14 10.60 -11.85
N MET A 50 20.99 9.29 -12.06
CA MET A 50 22.10 8.39 -12.36
C MET A 50 22.46 8.38 -13.86
N GLY A 51 21.56 8.81 -14.73
CA GLY A 51 21.69 8.63 -16.18
C GLY A 51 21.69 7.16 -16.61
N TYR A 52 21.19 6.26 -15.76
CA TYR A 52 21.17 4.82 -15.96
C TYR A 52 19.76 4.29 -15.73
N TYR A 53 19.21 3.66 -16.77
CA TYR A 53 17.83 3.17 -16.77
C TYR A 53 17.79 1.67 -16.55
N TRP A 54 16.86 1.24 -15.72
CA TRP A 54 16.63 -0.15 -15.36
C TRP A 54 15.67 -0.81 -16.35
N SER A 55 15.75 -2.15 -16.43
CA SER A 55 14.75 -2.91 -17.17
C SER A 55 13.39 -2.86 -16.47
N PHE A 56 12.32 -3.19 -17.20
CA PHE A 56 10.99 -3.35 -16.64
C PHE A 56 10.99 -4.32 -15.44
N ASP A 57 11.63 -5.48 -15.58
CA ASP A 57 11.66 -6.52 -14.54
C ASP A 57 12.37 -6.02 -13.28
N GLU A 58 13.43 -5.23 -13.43
CA GLU A 58 14.13 -4.65 -12.29
C GLU A 58 13.27 -3.61 -11.57
N VAL A 59 12.59 -2.72 -12.31
CA VAL A 59 11.65 -1.74 -11.72
C VAL A 59 10.49 -2.44 -11.02
N ALA A 60 9.87 -3.42 -11.68
CA ALA A 60 8.74 -4.18 -11.14
C ALA A 60 9.12 -4.94 -9.87
N THR A 61 10.28 -5.62 -9.86
CA THR A 61 10.79 -6.34 -8.69
C THR A 61 11.08 -5.40 -7.52
N LYS A 62 11.72 -4.25 -7.78
CA LYS A 62 11.97 -3.25 -6.72
C LYS A 62 10.65 -2.73 -6.14
N MET A 63 9.69 -2.38 -7.00
CA MET A 63 8.38 -1.88 -6.57
C MET A 63 7.65 -2.92 -5.71
N GLU A 64 7.56 -4.17 -6.18
CA GLU A 64 6.91 -5.26 -5.45
C GLU A 64 7.54 -5.44 -4.06
N ASN A 65 8.87 -5.51 -3.98
CA ASN A 65 9.57 -5.66 -2.71
C ASN A 65 9.26 -4.52 -1.73
N HIS A 66 9.18 -3.28 -2.20
CA HIS A 66 8.85 -2.14 -1.35
C HIS A 66 7.38 -2.15 -0.90
N LEU A 67 6.44 -2.46 -1.80
CA LEU A 67 5.02 -2.51 -1.47
C LEU A 67 4.68 -3.68 -0.53
N VAL A 68 5.25 -4.86 -0.77
CA VAL A 68 5.08 -6.05 0.09
C VAL A 68 5.63 -5.80 1.48
N ARG A 69 6.78 -5.11 1.59
CA ARG A 69 7.33 -4.68 2.87
C ARG A 69 6.39 -3.71 3.58
N GLY A 70 5.93 -2.67 2.90
CA GLY A 70 4.97 -1.71 3.48
C GLY A 70 3.70 -2.39 3.96
N PHE A 71 3.15 -3.32 3.18
CA PHE A 71 2.01 -4.14 3.59
C PHE A 71 2.30 -4.95 4.86
N SER A 72 3.43 -5.65 4.89
CA SER A 72 3.81 -6.50 6.03
C SER A 72 3.97 -5.68 7.31
N ASP A 73 4.66 -4.54 7.23
CA ASP A 73 4.90 -3.63 8.35
C ASP A 73 3.58 -3.07 8.91
N THR A 74 2.68 -2.60 8.04
CA THR A 74 1.35 -2.08 8.45
C THR A 74 0.47 -3.20 9.01
N TYR A 75 0.49 -4.39 8.41
CA TYR A 75 -0.29 -5.52 8.90
C TYR A 75 0.19 -5.97 10.29
N GLU A 76 1.50 -6.07 10.50
CA GLU A 76 2.08 -6.38 11.81
C GLU A 76 1.72 -5.30 12.85
N MET A 77 1.79 -4.02 12.49
CA MET A 77 1.40 -2.93 13.38
C MET A 77 -0.08 -3.01 13.76
N SER A 78 -0.97 -3.24 12.79
CA SER A 78 -2.42 -3.31 13.01
C SER A 78 -2.78 -4.44 13.97
N THR A 79 -2.18 -5.62 13.79
CA THR A 79 -2.38 -6.78 14.65
C THR A 79 -1.82 -6.55 16.07
N LYS A 80 -0.61 -5.97 16.18
CA LYS A 80 0.04 -5.67 17.47
C LYS A 80 -0.74 -4.62 18.28
N LYS A 81 -1.26 -3.59 17.62
CA LYS A 81 -2.00 -2.49 18.26
C LYS A 81 -3.51 -2.74 18.35
N LYS A 82 -4.01 -3.81 17.73
CA LYS A 82 -5.45 -4.17 17.66
C LYS A 82 -6.31 -3.06 17.05
N VAL A 83 -5.78 -2.39 16.03
CA VAL A 83 -6.47 -1.35 15.25
C VAL A 83 -6.65 -1.84 13.81
N ASP A 84 -7.51 -1.17 13.04
CA ASP A 84 -7.60 -1.40 11.60
C ASP A 84 -6.31 -0.92 10.89
N MET A 85 -6.10 -1.40 9.65
CA MET A 85 -4.88 -1.10 8.90
C MET A 85 -4.75 0.38 8.47
N ARG A 86 -5.82 1.17 8.41
CA ARG A 86 -5.72 2.59 8.09
C ARG A 86 -5.12 3.38 9.26
N ARG A 87 -5.39 2.95 10.49
CA ARG A 87 -4.86 3.56 11.73
C ARG A 87 -3.49 3.03 12.15
N ALA A 88 -3.05 1.93 11.57
CA ALA A 88 -1.79 1.26 11.89
C ALA A 88 -0.60 1.98 11.25
#